data_AF-A0AAV1NGM2-F1
#
_entry.id   AF-A0AAV1NGM2-F1
#
_cell.length_a   1.000
_cell.length_b   1.000
_cell.length_c   1.000
_cell.angle_alpha   90.00
_cell.angle_beta   90.00
_cell.angle_gamma   90.00
#
_symmetry.space_group_name_H-M   'P 1'
#
loop_
_entity.id
_entity.type
_entity.pdbx_description
1 polymer ?
#
loop_
_entity_poly.entity_id
_entity_poly.type
_entity_poly.pdbx_seq_one_letter_code
_entity_poly.pdbx_strand_id
1 'polypeptide(L)'
;MAAGLLDEQYNNIMEENDQYKQLINQEKDNLVSLDMEITAAETRIQEKLTVPGGILKHEGKHRRHRKQIRILENKLNQETVKFDEMLCSNMDYYKEIAHLLQQKGTVCNIEEKFNSQLATQQGIMEKLTENSTLAFHQRSEAETRMKELEVRESIEMETKRKMQQLKIVIVHDTKLHSFMEKKFQEIIPLKEDEDSKIRKKQQQCESGVKRLEMYMQGHSTLVEVTGEKELCQIGQSFIQNERKNFALINYINELHNRRNSESEKHSCLADSLEKQWALVQGALDQLKTAITGLVSEIMHADVIVTFDNIAHFTSILEDSITDRLIQTNNLEDEQMGLHPQNLLLANSDLLPEGEAAVDSGRSPALSLKSARSD
;
A
#
# COMPACT_ATOMS: atom_id res chain seq x y z
N MET A 1 145.75 -77.23 -31.27
CA MET A 1 144.77 -76.91 -30.21
C MET A 1 144.30 -75.45 -30.23
N ALA A 2 145.07 -74.47 -30.72
CA ALA A 2 144.65 -73.07 -30.76
C ALA A 2 143.63 -72.70 -31.87
N ALA A 3 143.60 -73.41 -33.01
CA ALA A 3 142.68 -73.11 -34.11
C ALA A 3 141.22 -73.56 -33.84
N GLY A 4 141.02 -74.69 -33.13
CA GLY A 4 139.67 -75.18 -32.79
C GLY A 4 138.94 -74.33 -31.75
N LEU A 5 139.67 -73.71 -30.81
CA LEU A 5 139.11 -72.78 -29.83
C LEU A 5 138.64 -71.47 -30.45
N LEU A 6 139.27 -71.02 -31.54
CA LEU A 6 138.89 -69.80 -32.26
C LEU A 6 137.62 -70.01 -33.09
N ASP A 7 137.50 -71.18 -33.76
CA ASP A 7 136.29 -71.58 -34.48
C ASP A 7 135.10 -71.80 -33.54
N GLU A 8 135.34 -72.38 -32.36
CA GLU A 8 134.30 -72.55 -31.32
C GLU A 8 133.82 -71.20 -30.77
N GLN A 9 134.74 -70.25 -30.52
CA GLN A 9 134.36 -68.87 -30.15
C GLN A 9 133.62 -68.13 -31.26
N TYR A 10 134.04 -68.31 -32.52
CA TYR A 10 133.36 -67.71 -33.68
C TYR A 10 131.94 -68.25 -33.87
N ASN A 11 131.76 -69.57 -33.72
CA ASN A 11 130.44 -70.20 -33.78
C ASN A 11 129.54 -69.75 -32.63
N ASN A 12 130.07 -69.64 -31.40
CA ASN A 12 129.30 -69.18 -30.25
C ASN A 12 128.86 -67.71 -30.40
N ILE A 13 129.74 -66.84 -30.92
CA ILE A 13 129.40 -65.44 -31.24
C ILE A 13 128.36 -65.36 -32.36
N MET A 14 128.41 -66.27 -33.34
CA MET A 14 127.39 -66.34 -34.40
C MET A 14 126.04 -66.80 -33.88
N GLU A 15 126.00 -67.83 -33.03
CA GLU A 15 124.79 -68.29 -32.37
C GLU A 15 124.18 -67.19 -31.49
N GLU A 16 124.99 -66.47 -30.70
CA GLU A 16 124.55 -65.29 -29.96
C GLU A 16 124.01 -64.19 -30.89
N ASN A 17 124.69 -63.90 -32.00
CA ASN A 17 124.21 -62.92 -32.97
C ASN A 17 122.86 -63.32 -33.58
N ASP A 18 122.68 -64.59 -33.91
CA ASP A 18 121.44 -65.11 -34.48
C ASP A 18 120.31 -65.14 -33.43
N GLN A 19 120.62 -65.41 -32.16
CA GLN A 19 119.68 -65.23 -31.05
C GLN A 19 119.25 -63.76 -30.88
N TYR A 20 120.20 -62.81 -30.91
CA TYR A 20 119.88 -61.39 -30.85
C TYR A 20 119.05 -60.94 -32.05
N LYS A 21 119.32 -61.43 -33.26
CA LYS A 21 118.48 -61.16 -34.44
C LYS A 21 117.08 -61.71 -34.28
N GLN A 22 116.92 -62.91 -33.72
CA GLN A 22 115.61 -63.50 -33.44
C GLN A 22 114.83 -62.66 -32.42
N LEU A 23 115.47 -62.25 -31.32
CA LEU A 23 114.87 -61.36 -30.31
C LEU A 23 114.47 -60.01 -30.92
N ILE A 24 115.35 -59.41 -31.73
CA ILE A 24 115.05 -58.15 -32.43
C ILE A 24 113.83 -58.31 -33.35
N ASN A 25 113.70 -59.44 -34.05
CA ASN A 25 112.56 -59.68 -34.92
C ASN A 25 111.26 -59.91 -34.12
N GLN A 26 111.32 -60.64 -33.01
CA GLN A 26 110.17 -60.81 -32.10
C GLN A 26 109.71 -59.46 -31.53
N GLU A 27 110.63 -58.61 -31.08
CA GLU A 27 110.30 -57.27 -30.59
C GLU A 27 109.73 -56.36 -31.70
N LYS A 28 110.22 -56.49 -32.94
CA LYS A 28 109.63 -55.78 -34.09
C LYS A 28 108.21 -56.24 -34.39
N ASP A 29 107.94 -57.55 -34.34
CA ASP A 29 106.59 -58.09 -34.54
C ASP A 29 105.64 -57.62 -33.42
N ASN A 30 106.12 -57.58 -32.18
CA ASN A 30 105.38 -57.01 -31.04
C ASN A 30 105.07 -55.53 -31.25
N LEU A 31 106.03 -54.72 -31.71
CA LEU A 31 105.82 -53.31 -32.03
C LEU A 31 104.76 -53.13 -33.11
N VAL A 32 104.79 -53.94 -34.18
CA VAL A 32 103.77 -53.89 -35.25
C VAL A 32 102.39 -54.24 -34.70
N SER A 33 102.28 -55.28 -33.85
CA SER A 33 101.02 -55.62 -33.20
C SER A 33 100.50 -54.48 -32.31
N LEU A 34 101.39 -53.84 -31.55
CA LEU A 34 101.02 -52.72 -30.67
C LEU A 34 100.60 -51.48 -31.47
N ASP A 35 101.30 -51.16 -32.57
CA ASP A 35 100.93 -50.08 -33.49
C ASP A 35 99.57 -50.33 -34.15
N MET A 36 99.27 -51.59 -34.50
CA MET A 36 97.95 -51.98 -34.99
C MET A 36 96.87 -51.79 -33.91
N GLU A 37 97.16 -52.11 -32.65
CA GLU A 37 96.23 -51.85 -31.54
C GLU A 37 96.04 -50.36 -31.26
N ILE A 38 97.10 -49.56 -31.32
CA ILE A 38 97.06 -48.10 -31.14
C ILE A 38 96.22 -47.47 -32.25
N THR A 39 96.48 -47.79 -33.52
CA THR A 39 95.69 -47.27 -34.65
C THR A 39 94.23 -47.70 -34.57
N ALA A 40 93.95 -48.93 -34.13
CA ALA A 40 92.59 -49.40 -33.87
C ALA A 40 91.91 -48.65 -32.69
N ALA A 41 92.67 -48.27 -31.65
CA ALA A 41 92.15 -47.48 -30.54
C ALA A 41 91.90 -46.01 -30.96
N GLU A 42 92.82 -45.42 -31.71
CA GLU A 42 92.72 -44.06 -32.26
C GLU A 42 91.53 -43.92 -33.20
N THR A 43 91.32 -44.87 -34.10
CA THR A 43 90.14 -44.87 -35.00
C THR A 43 88.85 -44.96 -34.20
N ARG A 44 88.75 -45.81 -33.16
CA ARG A 44 87.58 -45.86 -32.26
C ARG A 44 87.37 -44.54 -31.49
N ILE A 45 88.44 -43.88 -31.06
CA ILE A 45 88.35 -42.56 -30.39
C ILE A 45 87.86 -41.51 -31.39
N GLN A 46 88.41 -41.50 -32.61
CA GLN A 46 88.04 -40.57 -33.65
C GLN A 46 86.59 -40.79 -34.11
N GLU A 47 86.10 -42.02 -34.23
CA GLU A 47 84.69 -42.33 -34.46
C GLU A 47 83.79 -41.74 -33.35
N LYS A 48 84.15 -41.93 -32.07
CA LYS A 48 83.38 -41.35 -30.95
C LYS A 48 83.40 -39.82 -30.91
N LEU A 49 84.48 -39.19 -31.37
CA LEU A 49 84.61 -37.73 -31.46
C LEU A 49 83.92 -37.14 -32.69
N THR A 50 83.94 -37.87 -33.81
CA THR A 50 83.31 -37.47 -35.07
C THR A 50 81.80 -37.66 -35.06
N VAL A 51 81.25 -38.50 -34.17
CA VAL A 51 79.81 -38.47 -33.84
C VAL A 51 79.46 -37.06 -33.37
N PRO A 52 78.82 -36.22 -34.22
CA PRO A 52 78.77 -34.80 -33.95
C PRO A 52 77.87 -34.56 -32.73
N GLY A 53 78.48 -34.19 -31.61
CA GLY A 53 77.78 -33.60 -30.46
C GLY A 53 77.60 -34.46 -29.21
N GLY A 54 78.44 -35.47 -28.97
CA GLY A 54 78.36 -36.35 -27.80
C GLY A 54 78.18 -35.64 -26.45
N ILE A 55 78.82 -34.48 -26.23
CA ILE A 55 78.74 -33.72 -24.96
C ILE A 55 77.87 -32.47 -25.10
N LEU A 56 78.14 -31.59 -26.07
CA LEU A 56 77.39 -30.33 -26.25
C LEU A 56 75.91 -30.53 -26.62
N LYS A 57 75.55 -31.53 -27.44
CA LYS A 57 74.13 -31.82 -27.71
C LYS A 57 73.45 -32.44 -26.50
N HIS A 58 74.19 -33.20 -25.66
CA HIS A 58 73.67 -33.77 -24.44
C HIS A 58 73.37 -32.69 -23.39
N GLU A 59 74.27 -31.73 -23.21
CA GLU A 59 74.03 -30.56 -22.35
C GLU A 59 72.86 -29.69 -22.86
N GLY A 60 72.79 -29.46 -24.18
CA GLY A 60 71.67 -28.75 -24.80
C GLY A 60 70.33 -29.47 -24.58
N LYS A 61 70.30 -30.81 -24.74
CA LYS A 61 69.12 -31.64 -24.42
C LYS A 61 68.78 -31.54 -22.93
N HIS A 62 69.73 -31.69 -22.02
CA HIS A 62 69.46 -31.55 -20.58
C HIS A 62 68.91 -30.17 -20.22
N ARG A 63 69.43 -29.09 -20.80
CA ARG A 63 68.90 -27.74 -20.59
C ARG A 63 67.46 -27.61 -21.09
N ARG A 64 67.12 -28.20 -22.26
CA ARG A 64 65.75 -28.23 -22.78
C ARG A 64 64.81 -29.02 -21.86
N HIS A 65 65.22 -30.20 -21.41
CA HIS A 65 64.42 -31.01 -20.47
C HIS A 65 64.21 -30.27 -19.14
N ARG A 66 65.24 -29.66 -18.56
CA ARG A 66 65.10 -28.86 -17.33
C ARG A 66 64.14 -27.68 -17.50
N LYS A 67 64.17 -26.99 -18.65
CA LYS A 67 63.19 -25.93 -18.96
C LYS A 67 61.78 -26.48 -19.07
N GLN A 68 61.60 -27.62 -19.74
CA GLN A 68 60.31 -28.26 -19.89
C GLN A 68 59.74 -28.76 -18.55
N ILE A 69 60.59 -29.35 -17.70
CA ILE A 69 60.24 -29.72 -16.32
C ILE A 69 59.74 -28.47 -15.57
N ARG A 70 60.50 -27.37 -15.58
CA ARG A 70 60.07 -26.13 -14.91
C ARG A 70 58.74 -25.59 -15.44
N ILE A 71 58.50 -25.64 -16.75
CA ILE A 71 57.23 -25.20 -17.34
C ILE A 71 56.08 -26.10 -16.86
N LEU A 72 56.28 -27.41 -16.83
CA LEU A 72 55.28 -28.36 -16.36
C LEU A 72 55.02 -28.22 -14.85
N GLU A 73 56.06 -28.03 -14.04
CA GLU A 73 55.95 -27.75 -12.60
C GLU A 73 55.18 -26.45 -12.36
N ASN A 74 55.50 -25.38 -13.09
CA ASN A 74 54.77 -24.12 -12.98
C ASN A 74 53.31 -24.27 -13.40
N LYS A 75 53.03 -25.02 -14.48
CA LYS A 75 51.66 -25.29 -14.91
C LYS A 75 50.89 -26.12 -13.89
N LEU A 76 51.53 -27.15 -13.33
CA LEU A 76 50.94 -27.95 -12.25
C LEU A 76 50.61 -27.07 -11.05
N ASN A 77 51.56 -26.25 -10.60
CA ASN A 77 51.35 -25.34 -9.48
C ASN A 77 50.20 -24.35 -9.76
N GLN A 78 50.12 -23.80 -10.98
CA GLN A 78 49.00 -22.92 -11.36
C GLN A 78 47.65 -23.64 -11.30
N GLU A 79 47.56 -24.88 -11.81
CA GLU A 79 46.32 -25.66 -11.74
C GLU A 79 45.97 -26.09 -10.30
N THR A 80 46.98 -26.38 -9.47
CA THR A 80 46.78 -26.64 -8.03
C THR A 80 46.23 -25.41 -7.32
N VAL A 81 46.81 -24.23 -7.54
CA VAL A 81 46.31 -22.98 -6.93
C VAL A 81 44.86 -22.71 -7.36
N LYS A 82 44.53 -22.83 -8.66
CA LYS A 82 43.15 -22.70 -9.14
C LYS A 82 42.20 -23.70 -8.49
N PHE A 83 42.66 -24.93 -8.29
CA PHE A 83 41.88 -25.96 -7.62
C PHE A 83 41.61 -25.60 -6.16
N ASP A 84 42.63 -25.14 -5.44
CA ASP A 84 42.49 -24.69 -4.05
C ASP A 84 41.57 -23.46 -3.95
N GLU A 85 41.66 -22.51 -4.89
CA GLU A 85 40.74 -21.36 -4.99
C GLU A 85 39.28 -21.80 -5.23
N MET A 86 39.08 -22.79 -6.10
CA MET A 86 37.76 -23.39 -6.33
C MET A 86 37.23 -24.09 -5.07
N LEU A 87 38.09 -24.80 -4.31
CA LEU A 87 37.70 -25.42 -3.05
C LEU A 87 37.34 -24.39 -1.98
N CYS A 88 38.10 -23.31 -1.86
CA CYS A 88 37.78 -22.21 -0.94
C CYS A 88 36.44 -21.57 -1.30
N SER A 89 36.23 -21.25 -2.58
CA SER A 89 34.96 -20.71 -3.07
C SER A 89 33.79 -21.67 -2.80
N ASN A 90 33.99 -22.97 -3.02
CA ASN A 90 32.98 -23.98 -2.72
C ASN A 90 32.65 -24.05 -1.21
N MET A 91 33.67 -23.98 -0.36
CA MET A 91 33.48 -23.92 1.08
C MET A 91 32.67 -22.69 1.50
N ASP A 92 32.90 -21.54 0.89
CA ASP A 92 32.14 -20.33 1.16
C ASP A 92 30.69 -20.43 0.68
N TYR A 93 30.44 -21.06 -0.48
CA TYR A 93 29.07 -21.40 -0.90
C TYR A 93 28.37 -22.33 0.09
N TYR A 94 29.06 -23.33 0.64
CA TYR A 94 28.46 -24.20 1.66
C TYR A 94 28.09 -23.45 2.94
N LYS A 95 28.92 -22.49 3.38
CA LYS A 95 28.60 -21.63 4.52
C LYS A 95 27.37 -20.76 4.22
N GLU A 96 27.31 -20.16 3.04
CA GLU A 96 26.17 -19.33 2.63
C GLU A 96 24.88 -20.15 2.56
N ILE A 97 24.93 -21.35 1.97
CA ILE A 97 23.79 -22.27 1.94
C ILE A 97 23.34 -22.63 3.37
N ALA A 98 24.28 -22.94 4.27
CA ALA A 98 23.94 -23.25 5.66
C ALA A 98 23.29 -22.06 6.38
N HIS A 99 23.81 -20.85 6.17
CA HIS A 99 23.24 -19.63 6.71
C HIS A 99 21.82 -19.37 6.17
N LEU A 100 21.60 -19.51 4.86
CA LEU A 100 20.28 -19.37 4.23
C LEU A 100 19.28 -20.43 4.75
N LEU A 101 19.73 -21.66 4.98
CA LEU A 101 18.87 -22.70 5.57
C LEU A 101 18.47 -22.36 7.02
N GLN A 102 19.39 -21.80 7.82
CA GLN A 102 19.07 -21.33 9.17
C GLN A 102 18.08 -20.15 9.15
N GLN A 103 18.27 -19.20 8.23
CA GLN A 103 17.33 -18.10 8.04
C GLN A 103 15.94 -18.62 7.63
N LYS A 104 15.87 -19.54 6.66
CA LYS A 104 14.62 -20.19 6.26
C LYS A 104 13.94 -20.87 7.44
N GLY A 105 14.67 -21.61 8.27
CA GLY A 105 14.12 -22.24 9.47
C GLY A 105 13.55 -21.22 10.46
N THR A 106 14.22 -20.08 10.62
CA THR A 106 13.74 -18.97 11.47
C THR A 106 12.45 -18.37 10.91
N VAL A 107 12.37 -18.16 9.60
CA VAL A 107 11.16 -17.65 8.92
C VAL A 107 9.99 -18.62 9.06
N CYS A 108 10.20 -19.92 8.80
CA CYS A 108 9.14 -20.92 8.97
C CYS A 108 8.61 -20.96 10.41
N ASN A 109 9.48 -20.85 11.41
CA ASN A 109 9.06 -20.78 12.82
C ASN A 109 8.21 -19.53 13.12
N ILE A 110 8.49 -18.40 12.47
CA ILE A 110 7.71 -17.16 12.61
C ILE A 110 6.35 -17.33 11.92
N GLU A 111 6.33 -17.90 10.72
CA GLU A 111 5.10 -18.19 9.96
C GLU A 111 4.17 -19.12 10.75
N GLU A 112 4.69 -20.19 11.35
CA GLU A 112 3.91 -21.10 12.20
C GLU A 112 3.29 -20.37 13.39
N LYS A 113 4.04 -19.48 14.05
CA LYS A 113 3.53 -18.66 15.16
C LYS A 113 2.42 -17.72 14.70
N PHE A 114 2.61 -17.02 13.58
CA PHE A 114 1.57 -16.15 13.04
C PHE A 114 0.32 -16.91 12.63
N ASN A 115 0.48 -18.06 11.98
CA ASN A 115 -0.65 -18.92 11.60
C ASN A 115 -1.42 -19.42 12.83
N SER A 116 -0.72 -19.80 13.91
CA SER A 116 -1.34 -20.20 15.17
C SER A 116 -2.11 -19.04 15.84
N GLN A 117 -1.53 -17.84 15.85
CA GLN A 117 -2.20 -16.64 16.36
C GLN A 117 -3.43 -16.28 15.53
N LEU A 118 -3.34 -16.37 14.20
CA LEU A 118 -4.43 -16.08 13.29
C LEU A 118 -5.59 -17.08 13.48
N ALA A 119 -5.30 -18.37 13.60
CA ALA A 119 -6.30 -19.39 13.92
C ALA A 119 -6.98 -19.11 15.28
N THR A 120 -6.21 -18.68 16.27
CA THR A 120 -6.76 -18.30 17.59
C THR A 120 -7.69 -17.09 17.49
N GLN A 121 -7.29 -16.06 16.75
CA GLN A 121 -8.11 -14.86 16.53
C GLN A 121 -9.39 -15.18 15.75
N GLN A 122 -9.32 -16.03 14.72
CA GLN A 122 -10.50 -16.51 14.02
C GLN A 122 -11.47 -17.22 14.96
N GLY A 123 -10.97 -18.13 15.81
CA GLY A 123 -11.80 -18.79 16.82
C GLY A 123 -12.44 -17.83 17.84
N ILE A 124 -11.76 -16.72 18.20
CA ILE A 124 -12.34 -15.67 19.05
C ILE A 124 -13.43 -14.89 18.29
N MET A 125 -13.18 -14.55 17.02
CA MET A 125 -14.13 -13.84 16.16
C MET A 125 -15.42 -14.65 15.96
N GLU A 126 -15.27 -15.96 15.71
CA GLU A 126 -16.40 -16.89 15.57
C GLU A 126 -17.25 -16.93 16.84
N LYS A 127 -16.62 -17.09 18.01
CA LYS A 127 -17.32 -17.07 19.31
C LYS A 127 -18.00 -15.72 19.57
N LEU A 128 -17.34 -14.61 19.24
CA LEU A 128 -17.95 -13.28 19.39
C LEU A 128 -19.17 -13.12 18.49
N THR A 129 -19.07 -13.62 17.25
CA THR A 129 -20.18 -13.61 16.29
C THR A 129 -21.34 -14.44 16.81
N GLU A 130 -21.09 -15.65 17.30
CA GLU A 130 -22.10 -16.52 17.92
C GLU A 130 -22.76 -15.88 19.15
N ASN A 131 -21.97 -15.25 20.03
CA ASN A 131 -22.51 -14.54 21.19
C ASN A 131 -23.35 -13.32 20.76
N SER A 132 -22.94 -12.61 19.72
CA SER A 132 -23.67 -11.46 19.18
C SER A 132 -24.99 -11.89 18.54
N THR A 133 -25.01 -12.96 17.75
CA THR A 133 -26.24 -13.50 17.17
C THR A 133 -27.19 -14.02 18.26
N LEU A 134 -26.67 -14.68 19.29
CA LEU A 134 -27.47 -15.11 20.44
C LEU A 134 -28.11 -13.92 21.17
N ALA A 135 -27.33 -12.88 21.47
CA ALA A 135 -27.84 -11.68 22.13
C ALA A 135 -28.91 -10.97 21.28
N PHE A 136 -28.72 -10.92 19.96
CA PHE A 136 -29.71 -10.38 19.03
C PHE A 136 -31.01 -11.18 19.04
N HIS A 137 -30.93 -12.52 19.00
CA HIS A 137 -32.10 -13.39 19.11
C HIS A 137 -32.85 -13.19 20.43
N GLN A 138 -32.14 -13.13 21.56
CA GLN A 138 -32.73 -12.87 22.87
C GLN A 138 -33.43 -11.51 22.93
N ARG A 139 -32.80 -10.47 22.39
CA ARG A 139 -33.40 -9.14 22.30
C ARG A 139 -34.67 -9.15 21.44
N SER A 140 -34.61 -9.75 20.25
CA SER A 140 -35.75 -9.86 19.35
C SER A 140 -36.93 -10.61 19.98
N GLU A 141 -36.64 -11.69 20.71
CA GLU A 141 -37.64 -12.44 21.46
C GLU A 141 -38.27 -11.59 22.58
N ALA A 142 -37.45 -10.86 23.35
CA ALA A 142 -37.94 -9.96 24.39
C ALA A 142 -38.81 -8.82 23.82
N GLU A 143 -38.40 -8.22 22.71
CA GLU A 143 -39.18 -7.18 22.01
C GLU A 143 -40.52 -7.73 21.51
N THR A 144 -40.54 -8.97 21.00
CA THR A 144 -41.79 -9.63 20.56
C THR A 144 -42.71 -9.87 21.75
N ARG A 145 -42.20 -10.42 22.86
CA ARG A 145 -42.97 -10.62 24.10
C ARG A 145 -43.50 -9.30 24.67
N MET A 146 -42.72 -8.23 24.59
CA MET A 146 -43.14 -6.91 25.05
C MET A 146 -44.32 -6.39 24.23
N LYS A 147 -44.25 -6.48 22.90
CA LYS A 147 -45.35 -6.11 22.01
C LYS A 147 -46.61 -6.93 22.27
N GLU A 148 -46.47 -8.23 22.53
CA GLU A 148 -47.62 -9.08 22.91
C GLU A 148 -48.28 -8.61 24.22
N LEU A 149 -47.48 -8.21 25.21
CA LEU A 149 -47.98 -7.67 26.48
C LEU A 149 -48.66 -6.30 26.29
N GLU A 150 -48.09 -5.40 25.48
CA GLU A 150 -48.71 -4.10 25.16
C GLU A 150 -50.07 -4.27 24.48
N VAL A 151 -50.18 -5.21 23.54
CA VAL A 151 -51.47 -5.55 22.90
C VAL A 151 -52.46 -6.10 23.92
N ARG A 152 -52.02 -6.98 24.82
CA ARG A 152 -52.87 -7.53 25.89
C ARG A 152 -53.35 -6.42 26.84
N GLU A 153 -52.47 -5.51 27.24
CA GLU A 153 -52.81 -4.37 28.09
C GLU A 153 -53.82 -3.44 27.41
N SER A 154 -53.65 -3.16 26.12
CA SER A 154 -54.61 -2.37 25.33
C SER A 154 -56.00 -2.99 25.32
N ILE A 155 -56.09 -4.31 25.11
CA ILE A 155 -57.35 -5.06 25.15
C ILE A 155 -57.95 -5.01 26.57
N GLU A 156 -57.15 -5.20 27.61
CA GLU A 156 -57.61 -5.10 29.00
C GLU A 156 -58.16 -3.70 29.32
N MET A 157 -57.46 -2.65 28.89
CA MET A 157 -57.93 -1.27 29.05
C MET A 157 -59.24 -1.02 28.30
N GLU A 158 -59.41 -1.57 27.10
CA GLU A 158 -60.65 -1.45 26.36
C GLU A 158 -61.80 -2.22 27.02
N THR A 159 -61.56 -3.44 27.51
CA THR A 159 -62.56 -4.21 28.27
C THR A 159 -62.96 -3.51 29.57
N LYS A 160 -62.01 -2.89 30.28
CA LYS A 160 -62.28 -2.06 31.47
C LYS A 160 -63.13 -0.85 31.14
N ARG A 161 -62.88 -0.15 30.01
CA ARG A 161 -63.75 0.95 29.52
C ARG A 161 -65.17 0.45 29.24
N LYS A 162 -65.33 -0.65 28.50
CA LYS A 162 -66.65 -1.26 28.22
C LYS A 162 -67.39 -1.62 29.50
N MET A 163 -66.68 -2.16 30.50
CA MET A 163 -67.27 -2.50 31.80
C MET A 163 -67.71 -1.26 32.60
N GLN A 164 -66.95 -0.16 32.55
CA GLN A 164 -67.38 1.11 33.18
C GLN A 164 -68.64 1.67 32.51
N GLN A 165 -68.70 1.66 31.18
CA GLN A 165 -69.90 2.08 30.45
C GLN A 165 -71.12 1.24 30.83
N LEU A 166 -70.97 -0.08 30.89
CA LEU A 166 -72.05 -0.98 31.32
C LEU A 166 -72.53 -0.66 32.74
N LYS A 167 -71.62 -0.37 33.68
CA LYS A 167 -71.99 0.07 35.04
C LYS A 167 -72.80 1.37 35.04
N ILE A 168 -72.42 2.35 34.22
CA ILE A 168 -73.16 3.62 34.10
C ILE A 168 -74.57 3.37 33.57
N VAL A 169 -74.72 2.53 32.55
CA VAL A 169 -76.03 2.15 31.99
C VAL A 169 -76.88 1.47 33.05
N ILE A 170 -76.33 0.51 33.80
CA ILE A 170 -77.07 -0.17 34.89
C ILE A 170 -77.53 0.82 35.96
N VAL A 171 -76.67 1.78 36.36
CA VAL A 171 -77.04 2.83 37.33
C VAL A 171 -78.13 3.75 36.78
N HIS A 172 -78.04 4.12 35.51
CA HIS A 172 -79.08 4.90 34.85
C HIS A 172 -80.41 4.15 34.81
N ASP A 173 -80.40 2.87 34.46
CA ASP A 173 -81.60 2.04 34.38
C ASP A 173 -82.20 1.78 35.76
N THR A 174 -81.41 1.54 36.79
CA THR A 174 -81.91 1.44 38.18
C THR A 174 -82.48 2.76 38.68
N LYS A 175 -81.86 3.90 38.31
CA LYS A 175 -82.41 5.23 38.61
C LYS A 175 -83.71 5.49 37.87
N LEU A 176 -83.80 5.09 36.60
CA LEU A 176 -85.02 5.17 35.81
C LEU A 176 -86.12 4.28 36.40
N HIS A 177 -85.79 3.04 36.74
CA HIS A 177 -86.72 2.09 37.35
C HIS A 177 -87.24 2.59 38.70
N SER A 178 -86.36 3.11 39.57
CA SER A 178 -86.78 3.72 40.84
C SER A 178 -87.59 5.01 40.65
N PHE A 179 -87.29 5.81 39.62
CA PHE A 179 -88.11 6.96 39.25
C PHE A 179 -89.50 6.54 38.75
N MET A 180 -89.57 5.54 37.87
CA MET A 180 -90.81 4.96 37.39
C MET A 180 -91.62 4.38 38.54
N GLU A 181 -91.00 3.64 39.46
CA GLU A 181 -91.65 3.07 40.63
C GLU A 181 -92.25 4.17 41.53
N LYS A 182 -91.51 5.25 41.80
CA LYS A 182 -92.05 6.43 42.51
C LYS A 182 -93.19 7.10 41.76
N LYS A 183 -93.08 7.22 40.43
CA LYS A 183 -94.17 7.79 39.61
C LYS A 183 -95.40 6.89 39.58
N PHE A 184 -95.24 5.57 39.51
CA PHE A 184 -96.35 4.64 39.64
C PHE A 184 -96.99 4.69 41.02
N GLN A 185 -96.20 4.90 42.09
CA GLN A 185 -96.71 5.16 43.44
C GLN A 185 -97.46 6.52 43.54
N GLU A 186 -97.03 7.57 42.83
CA GLU A 186 -97.73 8.87 42.75
C GLU A 186 -98.99 8.84 41.86
N ILE A 187 -99.03 7.99 40.83
CA ILE A 187 -100.19 7.82 39.93
C ILE A 187 -101.34 7.07 40.64
N ILE A 188 -101.06 6.45 41.80
CA ILE A 188 -102.08 5.96 42.72
C ILE A 188 -102.40 7.10 43.71
N PRO A 189 -103.63 7.63 43.67
CA PRO A 189 -104.01 8.85 42.95
C PRO A 189 -103.61 10.16 43.67
N LEU A 190 -102.95 11.07 42.96
CA LEU A 190 -103.08 12.50 43.21
C LEU A 190 -103.26 13.21 41.86
N LYS A 191 -104.53 13.59 41.63
CA LYS A 191 -104.95 14.48 40.57
C LYS A 191 -104.19 15.81 40.65
N GLU A 192 -104.05 16.41 39.47
CA GLU A 192 -103.85 17.84 39.25
C GLU A 192 -102.46 18.38 39.62
N ASP A 193 -101.63 18.60 38.58
CA ASP A 193 -101.18 19.97 38.31
C ASP A 193 -100.59 20.09 36.89
N GLU A 194 -101.39 20.61 35.96
CA GLU A 194 -100.95 20.97 34.60
C GLU A 194 -100.44 22.42 34.51
N ASP A 195 -100.05 23.05 35.63
CA ASP A 195 -99.68 24.47 35.63
C ASP A 195 -98.18 24.76 35.83
N SER A 196 -97.32 23.75 35.90
CA SER A 196 -95.86 23.96 36.06
C SER A 196 -95.04 23.99 34.75
N LYS A 197 -95.66 23.77 33.58
CA LYS A 197 -94.98 23.71 32.27
C LYS A 197 -94.69 25.06 31.60
N ILE A 198 -95.21 26.18 32.09
CA ILE A 198 -95.19 27.44 31.34
C ILE A 198 -93.99 28.34 31.70
N ARG A 199 -93.42 28.24 32.91
CA ARG A 199 -92.33 29.14 33.35
C ARG A 199 -90.91 28.77 32.85
N LYS A 200 -90.68 27.54 32.35
CA LYS A 200 -89.36 27.12 31.82
C LYS A 200 -89.13 27.44 30.34
N LYS A 201 -90.17 27.79 29.58
CA LYS A 201 -90.05 28.07 28.13
C LYS A 201 -89.49 29.46 27.80
N GLN A 202 -89.55 30.41 28.74
CA GLN A 202 -89.20 31.80 28.46
C GLN A 202 -87.68 32.09 28.56
N GLN A 203 -86.99 31.42 29.49
CA GLN A 203 -85.54 31.54 29.67
C GLN A 203 -84.73 30.84 28.56
N GLN A 204 -85.31 29.83 27.91
CA GLN A 204 -84.73 29.15 26.75
C GLN A 204 -84.76 30.04 25.49
N CYS A 205 -85.77 30.90 25.37
CA CYS A 205 -85.97 31.79 24.23
C CYS A 205 -84.93 32.92 24.19
N GLU A 206 -84.63 33.56 25.32
CA GLU A 206 -83.60 34.62 25.42
C GLU A 206 -82.18 34.11 25.10
N SER A 207 -81.85 32.87 25.47
CA SER A 207 -80.56 32.25 25.14
C SER A 207 -80.41 31.93 23.64
N GLY A 208 -81.53 31.64 22.98
CA GLY A 208 -81.58 31.38 21.54
C GLY A 208 -81.38 32.65 20.71
N VAL A 209 -81.96 33.78 21.17
CA VAL A 209 -81.83 35.08 20.50
C VAL A 209 -80.39 35.58 20.52
N LYS A 210 -79.69 35.52 21.67
CA LYS A 210 -78.27 35.92 21.77
C LYS A 210 -77.36 35.07 20.88
N ARG A 211 -77.67 33.78 20.74
CA ARG A 211 -76.93 32.87 19.86
C ARG A 211 -77.15 33.19 18.39
N LEU A 212 -78.36 33.57 18.00
CA LEU A 212 -78.69 34.00 16.65
C LEU A 212 -77.95 35.30 16.28
N GLU A 213 -77.89 36.25 17.21
CA GLU A 213 -77.17 37.51 17.02
C GLU A 213 -75.66 37.30 16.81
N MET A 214 -75.04 36.39 17.56
CA MET A 214 -73.64 35.98 17.33
C MET A 214 -73.43 35.35 15.94
N TYR A 215 -74.35 34.50 15.48
CA TYR A 215 -74.25 33.90 14.15
C TYR A 215 -74.41 34.92 13.03
N MET A 216 -75.32 35.89 13.21
CA MET A 216 -75.50 36.99 12.25
C MET A 216 -74.26 37.90 12.19
N GLN A 217 -73.67 38.21 13.35
CA GLN A 217 -72.43 38.99 13.40
C GLN A 217 -71.26 38.24 12.75
N GLY A 218 -71.10 36.95 13.04
CA GLY A 218 -70.11 36.10 12.39
C GLY A 218 -70.28 36.07 10.87
N HIS A 219 -71.52 35.90 10.38
CA HIS A 219 -71.83 35.95 8.95
C HIS A 219 -71.46 37.29 8.31
N SER A 220 -71.77 38.42 8.96
CA SER A 220 -71.40 39.75 8.45
C SER A 220 -69.89 39.89 8.29
N THR A 221 -69.11 39.47 9.30
CA THR A 221 -67.64 39.52 9.24
C THR A 221 -67.06 38.59 8.16
N LEU A 222 -67.66 37.42 7.94
CA LEU A 222 -67.25 36.49 6.89
C LEU A 222 -67.48 37.08 5.49
N VAL A 223 -68.63 37.70 5.27
CA VAL A 223 -68.98 38.35 3.99
C VAL A 223 -68.08 39.56 3.71
N GLU A 224 -67.70 40.33 4.75
CA GLU A 224 -66.76 41.45 4.61
C GLU A 224 -65.35 41.00 4.21
N VAL A 225 -64.86 39.88 4.74
CA VAL A 225 -63.50 39.36 4.47
C VAL A 225 -63.41 38.64 3.13
N THR A 226 -64.45 37.91 2.72
CA THR A 226 -64.43 37.13 1.46
C THR A 226 -65.01 37.88 0.27
N GLY A 227 -65.84 38.91 0.48
CA GLY A 227 -66.47 39.69 -0.59
C GLY A 227 -67.61 38.97 -1.34
N GLU A 228 -67.94 37.74 -0.96
CA GLU A 228 -68.98 36.91 -1.58
C GLU A 228 -70.26 36.93 -0.73
N LYS A 229 -71.44 37.03 -1.37
CA LYS A 229 -72.72 37.26 -0.68
C LYS A 229 -73.48 35.97 -0.30
N GLU A 230 -73.06 34.81 -0.82
CA GLU A 230 -73.78 33.54 -0.66
C GLU A 230 -72.95 32.54 0.16
N LEU A 231 -73.52 32.05 1.27
CA LEU A 231 -72.83 31.18 2.25
C LEU A 231 -72.22 29.91 1.62
N CYS A 232 -72.87 29.35 0.60
CA CYS A 232 -72.39 28.17 -0.12
C CYS A 232 -71.12 28.47 -0.92
N GLN A 233 -71.00 29.67 -1.50
CA GLN A 233 -69.83 30.09 -2.27
C GLN A 233 -68.64 30.36 -1.32
N ILE A 234 -68.90 31.02 -0.19
CA ILE A 234 -67.92 31.22 0.89
C ILE A 234 -67.37 29.88 1.38
N GLY A 235 -68.24 28.89 1.61
CA GLY A 235 -67.83 27.55 2.03
C GLY A 235 -66.98 26.82 0.99
N GLN A 236 -67.32 26.91 -0.29
CA GLN A 236 -66.52 26.29 -1.36
C GLN A 236 -65.17 26.98 -1.54
N SER A 237 -65.14 28.32 -1.50
CA SER A 237 -63.91 29.12 -1.55
C SER A 237 -63.00 28.82 -0.36
N PHE A 238 -63.57 28.66 0.85
CA PHE A 238 -62.82 28.25 2.04
C PHE A 238 -62.19 26.86 1.88
N ILE A 239 -62.96 25.84 1.45
CA ILE A 239 -62.44 24.49 1.23
C ILE A 239 -61.32 24.51 0.17
N GLN A 240 -61.47 25.31 -0.88
CA GLN A 240 -60.45 25.43 -1.92
C GLN A 240 -59.17 26.12 -1.39
N ASN A 241 -59.32 27.16 -0.58
CA ASN A 241 -58.19 27.84 0.06
C ASN A 241 -57.53 26.97 1.12
N GLU A 242 -58.29 26.19 1.90
CA GLU A 242 -57.78 25.21 2.85
C GLU A 242 -56.96 24.13 2.14
N ARG A 243 -57.46 23.59 1.01
CA ARG A 243 -56.70 22.64 0.18
C ARG A 243 -55.40 23.23 -0.37
N LYS A 244 -55.43 24.48 -0.84
CA LYS A 244 -54.22 25.19 -1.29
C LYS A 244 -53.23 25.42 -0.15
N ASN A 245 -53.71 25.83 1.03
CA ASN A 245 -52.89 25.99 2.23
C ASN A 245 -52.30 24.66 2.68
N PHE A 246 -53.07 23.58 2.65
CA PHE A 246 -52.58 22.25 2.98
C PHE A 246 -51.49 21.79 2.00
N ALA A 247 -51.67 22.04 0.70
CA ALA A 247 -50.63 21.76 -0.31
C ALA A 247 -49.36 22.60 -0.09
N LEU A 248 -49.51 23.90 0.24
CA LEU A 248 -48.39 24.79 0.55
C LEU A 248 -47.64 24.34 1.82
N ILE A 249 -48.36 23.95 2.87
CA ILE A 249 -47.76 23.45 4.11
C ILE A 249 -46.99 22.16 3.83
N ASN A 250 -47.55 21.23 3.04
CA ASN A 250 -46.84 20.01 2.65
C ASN A 250 -45.59 20.31 1.82
N TYR A 251 -45.67 21.25 0.87
CA TYR A 251 -44.51 21.68 0.10
C TYR A 251 -43.43 22.32 0.98
N ILE A 252 -43.82 23.16 1.94
CA ILE A 252 -42.89 23.74 2.93
C ILE A 252 -42.25 22.64 3.78
N ASN A 253 -43.01 21.63 4.20
CA ASN A 253 -42.50 20.49 4.96
C ASN A 253 -41.52 19.66 4.13
N GLU A 254 -41.80 19.42 2.85
CA GLU A 254 -40.87 18.74 1.94
C GLU A 254 -39.58 19.54 1.73
N LEU A 255 -39.68 20.85 1.53
CA LEU A 255 -38.51 21.73 1.44
C LEU A 255 -37.71 21.74 2.75
N HIS A 256 -38.38 21.72 3.89
CA HIS A 256 -37.72 21.63 5.20
C HIS A 256 -37.00 20.30 5.37
N ASN A 257 -37.63 19.19 4.99
CA ASN A 257 -37.01 17.87 5.02
C ASN A 257 -35.81 17.78 4.06
N ARG A 258 -35.92 18.36 2.87
CA ARG A 258 -34.80 18.45 1.92
C ARG A 258 -33.65 19.28 2.49
N ARG A 259 -33.94 20.44 3.09
CA ARG A 259 -32.93 21.26 3.77
C ARG A 259 -32.24 20.47 4.88
N ASN A 260 -32.99 19.75 5.70
CA ASN A 260 -32.43 18.94 6.78
C ASN A 260 -31.51 17.84 6.24
N SER A 261 -31.93 17.13 5.19
CA SER A 261 -31.09 16.11 4.53
C SER A 261 -29.80 16.71 3.96
N GLU A 262 -29.88 17.87 3.30
CA GLU A 262 -28.68 18.57 2.84
C GLU A 262 -27.80 19.03 4.01
N SER A 263 -28.39 19.48 5.12
CA SER A 263 -27.64 19.86 6.33
C SER A 263 -26.92 18.65 6.96
N GLU A 264 -27.55 17.49 7.00
CA GLU A 264 -26.95 16.23 7.49
C GLU A 264 -25.77 15.80 6.59
N LYS A 265 -25.93 15.90 5.27
CA LYS A 265 -24.83 15.63 4.32
C LYS A 265 -23.66 16.59 4.54
N HIS A 266 -23.92 17.89 4.71
CA HIS A 266 -22.87 18.87 5.02
C HIS A 266 -22.16 18.54 6.35
N SER A 267 -22.90 18.13 7.38
CA SER A 267 -22.32 17.69 8.65
C SER A 267 -21.41 16.47 8.47
N CYS A 268 -21.87 15.45 7.73
CA CYS A 268 -21.07 14.25 7.46
C CYS A 268 -19.80 14.57 6.65
N LEU A 269 -19.89 15.49 5.68
CA LEU A 269 -18.74 15.95 4.92
C LEU A 269 -17.72 16.69 5.81
N ALA A 270 -18.22 17.56 6.71
CA ALA A 270 -17.39 18.27 7.68
C ALA A 270 -16.66 17.30 8.63
N ASP A 271 -17.35 16.29 9.17
CA ASP A 271 -16.76 15.26 10.03
C ASP A 271 -15.67 14.45 9.29
N SER A 272 -15.89 14.16 8.00
CA SER A 272 -14.91 13.47 7.16
C SER A 272 -13.67 14.32 6.92
N LEU A 273 -13.84 15.61 6.63
CA LEU A 273 -12.75 16.57 6.46
C LEU A 273 -11.93 16.74 7.75
N GLU A 274 -12.61 16.82 8.91
CA GLU A 274 -11.94 16.90 10.21
C GLU A 274 -11.10 15.65 10.50
N LYS A 275 -11.61 14.45 10.18
CA LYS A 275 -10.84 13.21 10.27
C LYS A 275 -9.61 13.21 9.37
N GLN A 276 -9.75 13.65 8.11
CA GLN A 276 -8.62 13.76 7.19
C GLN A 276 -7.58 14.76 7.70
N TRP A 277 -8.01 15.91 8.22
CA TRP A 277 -7.11 16.90 8.80
C TRP A 277 -6.36 16.35 10.03
N ALA A 278 -7.04 15.60 10.90
CA ALA A 278 -6.40 14.94 12.05
C ALA A 278 -5.36 13.90 11.63
N LEU A 279 -5.60 13.13 10.57
CA LEU A 279 -4.62 12.18 10.01
C LEU A 279 -3.38 12.90 9.46
N VAL A 280 -3.58 13.95 8.67
CA VAL A 280 -2.50 14.76 8.11
C VAL A 280 -1.68 15.42 9.23
N GLN A 281 -2.35 15.96 10.25
CA GLN A 281 -1.69 16.56 11.40
C GLN A 281 -0.88 15.51 12.18
N GLY A 282 -1.43 14.32 12.40
CA GLY A 282 -0.71 13.22 13.06
C GLY A 282 0.53 12.77 12.27
N ALA A 283 0.44 12.69 10.94
CA ALA A 283 1.59 12.38 10.09
C ALA A 283 2.66 13.49 10.14
N LEU A 284 2.25 14.76 10.17
CA LEU A 284 3.15 15.90 10.31
C LEU A 284 3.88 15.86 11.67
N ASP A 285 3.19 15.55 12.76
CA ASP A 285 3.78 15.43 14.09
C ASP A 285 4.76 14.25 14.18
N GLN A 286 4.45 13.13 13.52
CA GLN A 286 5.37 11.99 13.40
C GLN A 286 6.63 12.37 12.61
N LEU A 287 6.49 13.03 11.47
CA LEU A 287 7.63 13.52 10.68
C LEU A 287 8.47 14.52 11.47
N LYS A 288 7.83 15.47 12.16
CA LYS A 288 8.51 16.42 13.04
C LYS A 288 9.30 15.70 14.12
N THR A 289 8.70 14.69 14.76
CA THR A 289 9.35 13.88 15.80
C THR A 289 10.55 13.10 15.24
N ALA A 290 10.41 12.48 14.06
CA ALA A 290 11.49 11.76 13.39
C ALA A 290 12.65 12.70 13.02
N ILE A 291 12.35 13.88 12.46
CA ILE A 291 13.36 14.89 12.14
C ILE A 291 14.07 15.36 13.42
N THR A 292 13.34 15.66 14.50
CA THR A 292 13.97 16.04 15.77
C THR A 292 14.82 14.91 16.38
N GLY A 293 14.42 13.65 16.17
CA GLY A 293 15.19 12.47 16.56
C GLY A 293 16.51 12.38 15.79
N LEU A 294 16.45 12.46 14.46
CA LEU A 294 17.65 12.48 13.60
C LEU A 294 18.57 13.66 13.92
N VAL A 295 18.01 14.85 14.17
CA VAL A 295 18.80 16.03 14.57
C VAL A 295 19.50 15.79 15.90
N SER A 296 18.83 15.17 16.88
CA SER A 296 19.45 14.82 18.16
C SER A 296 20.54 13.77 17.99
N GLU A 297 20.33 12.79 17.11
CA GLU A 297 21.31 11.74 16.79
C GLU A 297 22.55 12.31 16.10
N ILE A 298 22.38 13.26 15.17
CA ILE A 298 23.48 14.01 14.54
C ILE A 298 24.21 14.88 15.57
N MET A 299 23.50 15.52 16.51
CA MET A 299 24.10 16.33 17.58
C MET A 299 24.87 15.48 18.61
N HIS A 300 24.54 14.19 18.74
CA HIS A 300 25.23 13.24 19.62
C HIS A 300 26.33 12.43 18.91
N ALA A 301 26.35 12.42 17.58
CA ALA A 301 27.48 11.91 16.82
C ALA A 301 28.62 12.92 16.88
N ASP A 302 29.58 12.71 17.80
CA ASP A 302 30.90 13.32 17.69
C ASP A 302 31.51 12.84 16.36
N VAL A 303 31.31 13.62 15.29
CA VAL A 303 31.94 13.40 13.99
C VAL A 303 33.43 13.62 14.18
N ILE A 304 34.14 12.56 14.56
CA ILE A 304 35.59 12.51 14.47
C ILE A 304 35.88 12.53 12.97
N VAL A 305 36.35 13.68 12.49
CA VAL A 305 36.83 13.85 11.13
C VAL A 305 38.09 12.99 10.98
N THR A 306 37.90 11.73 10.59
CA THR A 306 39.00 10.87 10.17
C THR A 306 39.37 11.22 8.73
N PHE A 307 40.67 11.10 8.41
CA PHE A 307 41.19 11.35 7.07
C PHE A 307 40.45 10.52 6.00
N ASP A 308 40.02 9.30 6.34
CA ASP A 308 39.24 8.42 5.46
C ASP A 308 37.86 8.99 5.12
N ASN A 309 37.17 9.63 6.08
CA ASN A 309 35.88 10.26 5.82
C ASN A 309 36.04 11.43 4.85
N ILE A 310 37.08 12.25 5.04
CA ILE A 310 37.41 13.32 4.09
C ILE A 310 37.71 12.72 2.72
N ALA A 311 38.58 11.71 2.63
CA ALA A 311 38.97 11.10 1.37
C ALA A 311 37.75 10.54 0.60
N HIS A 312 36.83 9.87 1.31
CA HIS A 312 35.60 9.34 0.73
C HIS A 312 34.67 10.44 0.20
N PHE A 313 34.46 11.52 0.96
CA PHE A 313 33.67 12.66 0.49
C PHE A 313 34.34 13.40 -0.67
N THR A 314 35.67 13.48 -0.68
CA THR A 314 36.42 14.11 -1.76
C THR A 314 36.29 13.30 -3.04
N SER A 315 36.37 11.96 -2.96
CA SER A 315 36.13 11.07 -4.10
C SER A 315 34.72 11.20 -4.67
N ILE A 316 33.69 11.26 -3.81
CA ILE A 316 32.30 11.45 -4.26
C ILE A 316 32.11 12.80 -4.97
N LEU A 317 32.75 13.86 -4.45
CA LEU A 317 32.71 15.18 -5.07
C LEU A 317 33.46 15.21 -6.40
N GLU A 318 34.62 14.54 -6.49
CA GLU A 318 35.37 14.41 -7.73
C GLU A 318 34.54 13.68 -8.79
N ASP A 319 33.93 12.55 -8.44
CA ASP A 319 33.05 11.79 -9.34
C ASP A 319 31.86 12.66 -9.80
N SER A 320 31.19 13.35 -8.87
CA SER A 320 30.06 14.23 -9.20
C SER A 320 30.44 15.41 -10.11
N ILE A 321 31.63 15.98 -9.91
CA ILE A 321 32.16 17.05 -10.77
C ILE A 321 32.50 16.50 -12.16
N THR A 322 33.11 15.31 -12.25
CA THR A 322 33.41 14.67 -13.55
C THR A 322 32.14 14.34 -14.33
N ASP A 323 31.10 13.83 -13.67
CA ASP A 323 29.80 13.56 -14.31
C ASP A 323 29.14 14.84 -14.83
N ARG A 324 29.21 15.94 -14.07
CA ARG A 324 28.71 17.25 -14.52
C ARG A 324 29.51 17.80 -15.70
N LEU A 325 30.84 17.64 -15.70
CA LEU A 325 31.69 18.06 -16.82
C LEU A 325 31.41 17.24 -18.08
N ILE A 326 31.13 15.94 -17.94
CA ILE A 326 30.69 15.09 -19.06
C ILE A 326 29.33 15.57 -19.58
N GLN A 327 28.39 15.90 -18.70
CA GLN A 327 27.08 16.46 -19.11
C GLN A 327 27.22 17.81 -19.84
N THR A 328 28.09 18.71 -19.38
CA THR A 328 28.29 20.00 -20.07
C THR A 328 29.00 19.85 -21.41
N ASN A 329 29.98 18.96 -21.52
CA ASN A 329 30.67 18.70 -22.78
C ASN A 329 29.73 18.05 -23.82
N ASN A 330 28.81 17.17 -23.38
CA ASN A 330 27.79 16.60 -24.26
C ASN A 330 26.73 17.63 -24.70
N LEU A 331 26.51 18.71 -23.93
CA LEU A 331 25.58 19.80 -24.25
C LEU A 331 26.18 20.84 -25.22
N GLU A 332 27.51 20.99 -25.25
CA GLU A 332 28.19 21.91 -26.18
C GLU A 332 28.27 21.36 -27.62
N ASP A 333 28.28 20.04 -27.81
CA ASP A 333 28.29 19.42 -29.15
C ASP A 333 26.91 19.44 -29.85
N GLU A 334 25.79 19.61 -29.12
CA GLU A 334 24.44 19.69 -29.70
C GLU A 334 23.94 21.13 -29.96
N GLN A 335 24.65 22.18 -29.53
CA GLN A 335 24.19 23.58 -29.63
C GLN A 335 24.84 24.45 -30.74
N MET A 336 25.44 23.84 -31.77
CA MET A 336 25.86 24.56 -32.99
C MET A 336 24.84 24.56 -34.13
N GLY A 337 23.57 24.28 -33.82
CA GLY A 337 22.50 24.44 -34.80
C GLY A 337 21.15 24.64 -34.12
N LEU A 338 20.80 25.91 -33.82
CA LEU A 338 19.46 26.50 -34.06
C LEU A 338 19.36 27.92 -33.48
N HIS A 339 18.87 28.81 -34.34
CA HIS A 339 18.77 30.27 -34.21
C HIS A 339 17.62 30.72 -33.28
N PRO A 340 17.74 31.85 -32.54
CA PRO A 340 16.77 32.27 -31.52
C PRO A 340 15.58 33.05 -32.12
N GLN A 341 14.71 32.38 -32.87
CA GLN A 341 13.43 32.96 -33.31
C GLN A 341 12.19 32.15 -32.91
N ASN A 342 12.36 30.97 -32.31
CA ASN A 342 11.22 30.10 -31.95
C ASN A 342 10.70 30.24 -30.52
N LEU A 343 11.20 31.21 -29.75
CA LEU A 343 10.76 31.45 -28.36
C LEU A 343 9.59 32.44 -28.22
N LEU A 344 9.09 33.02 -29.31
CA LEU A 344 8.09 34.10 -29.26
C LEU A 344 6.67 33.73 -29.74
N LEU A 345 6.40 32.47 -30.09
CA LEU A 345 5.06 32.03 -30.54
C LEU A 345 4.30 31.10 -29.58
N ALA A 346 4.90 30.65 -28.47
CA ALA A 346 4.28 29.64 -27.60
C ALA A 346 3.44 30.20 -26.44
N ASN A 347 3.32 31.53 -26.29
CA ASN A 347 2.70 32.16 -25.11
C ASN A 347 1.33 32.83 -25.37
N SER A 348 0.65 32.48 -26.46
CA SER A 348 -0.62 33.14 -26.85
C SER A 348 -1.89 32.42 -26.40
N ASP A 349 -1.82 31.18 -25.90
CA ASP A 349 -3.01 30.30 -25.79
C ASP A 349 -3.48 29.97 -24.37
N LEU A 350 -3.12 30.77 -23.35
CA LEU A 350 -3.55 30.52 -21.97
C LEU A 350 -4.01 31.79 -21.25
N LEU A 351 -5.18 32.34 -21.64
CA LEU A 351 -6.02 33.14 -20.74
C LEU A 351 -7.51 32.78 -20.93
N PRO A 352 -8.28 32.63 -19.82
CA PRO A 352 -9.63 32.10 -19.86
C PRO A 352 -10.68 33.17 -20.17
N GLU A 353 -11.65 32.83 -21.01
CA GLU A 353 -12.89 33.58 -21.20
C GLU A 353 -13.76 33.53 -19.93
N GLY A 354 -14.16 34.70 -19.44
CA GLY A 354 -15.11 34.86 -18.34
C GLY A 354 -15.96 36.10 -18.56
N GLU A 355 -17.23 35.88 -18.92
CA GLU A 355 -18.29 36.87 -19.02
C GLU A 355 -18.61 37.52 -17.65
N ALA A 356 -18.87 38.83 -17.64
CA ALA A 356 -20.02 39.42 -16.94
C ALA A 356 -20.23 40.88 -17.37
N ALA A 357 -21.42 41.15 -17.89
CA ALA A 357 -21.96 42.47 -18.17
C ALA A 357 -22.29 43.25 -16.88
N VAL A 358 -22.40 44.59 -16.97
CA VAL A 358 -23.57 45.42 -16.57
C VAL A 358 -23.25 46.92 -16.65
N ASP A 359 -23.86 47.55 -17.65
CA ASP A 359 -24.68 48.77 -17.68
C ASP A 359 -24.36 50.10 -16.92
N SER A 360 -24.70 51.19 -17.64
CA SER A 360 -24.99 52.58 -17.26
C SER A 360 -23.80 53.55 -17.01
N GLY A 361 -23.73 54.76 -17.57
CA GLY A 361 -24.59 55.54 -18.46
C GLY A 361 -24.13 57.01 -18.50
N ARG A 362 -24.52 57.80 -19.52
CA ARG A 362 -24.67 59.28 -19.57
C ARG A 362 -25.17 59.66 -20.98
N SER A 363 -26.10 60.58 -21.26
CA SER A 363 -27.04 61.47 -20.57
C SER A 363 -28.02 62.03 -21.66
N PRO A 364 -28.81 63.12 -21.51
CA PRO A 364 -30.27 63.06 -21.68
C PRO A 364 -30.79 63.90 -22.87
N ALA A 365 -32.03 63.66 -23.31
CA ALA A 365 -32.79 64.66 -24.07
C ALA A 365 -34.27 64.64 -23.69
N LEU A 366 -34.69 65.77 -23.13
CA LEU A 366 -36.05 66.16 -22.84
C LEU A 366 -36.85 66.33 -24.14
N SER A 367 -38.10 65.87 -24.16
CA SER A 367 -39.17 66.56 -24.89
C SER A 367 -40.52 66.28 -24.25
N LEU A 368 -41.23 67.37 -23.99
CA LEU A 368 -42.49 67.49 -23.28
C LEU A 368 -43.71 67.10 -24.13
N LYS A 369 -44.78 66.72 -23.41
CA LYS A 369 -46.16 66.63 -23.86
C LYS A 369 -46.66 67.91 -24.54
N SER A 370 -47.58 67.80 -25.51
CA SER A 370 -48.92 68.44 -25.51
C SER A 370 -49.52 68.68 -26.91
N ALA A 371 -50.67 68.05 -27.13
CA ALA A 371 -51.92 68.53 -27.77
C ALA A 371 -51.95 69.63 -28.87
N ARG A 372 -52.72 69.29 -29.93
CA ARG A 372 -53.77 70.05 -30.66
C ARG A 372 -53.46 71.42 -31.28
N SER A 373 -53.42 71.41 -32.61
CA SER A 373 -54.36 72.01 -33.59
C SER A 373 -54.22 71.12 -34.85
N ASP A 374 -55.22 70.57 -35.54
CA ASP A 374 -56.63 70.92 -35.77
C ASP A 374 -57.60 69.75 -35.53
#